data_AF-A0A0V0GN79-F1
#
_entry.id   AF-A0A0V0GN79-F1
#
_cell.length_a   1.000
_cell.length_b   1.000
_cell.length_c   1.000
_cell.angle_alpha   90.00
_cell.angle_beta   90.00
_cell.angle_gamma   90.00
#
_symmetry.space_group_name_H-M   'P 1'
#
loop_
_entity.id
_entity.type
_entity.pdbx_description
1 polymer ?
#
loop_
_entity_poly.entity_id
_entity_poly.type
_entity_poly.pdbx_seq_one_letter_code
_entity_poly.pdbx_strand_id
1 'polypeptide(L)' 'MVEQVLSNKDYLQEVYDRTPLGRLGEPSEVSSLVGFLCLPASSYITGQIICVDGGMSVNGFYPHHD' A
#
# COMPACT_ATOMS: atom_id res chain seq x y z
N MET A 1 -6.51 -11.49 -7.39
CA MET A 1 -5.65 -10.30 -7.46
C MET A 1 -4.29 -10.56 -6.79
N VAL A 2 -4.22 -10.93 -5.50
CA VAL A 2 -2.94 -11.25 -4.83
C VAL A 2 -2.21 -12.43 -5.47
N GLU A 3 -2.92 -13.50 -5.82
CA GLU A 3 -2.32 -14.68 -6.48
C GLU A 3 -1.65 -14.37 -7.82
N GLN A 4 -2.15 -13.39 -8.57
CA GLN A 4 -1.56 -12.99 -9.86
C GLN A 4 -0.25 -12.21 -9.65
N VAL A 5 -0.20 -11.36 -8.60
CA VAL A 5 1.01 -10.65 -8.19
C VAL A 5 2.10 -11.66 -7.79
N LEU A 6 1.73 -12.66 -6.98
CA LEU A 6 2.69 -13.62 -6.45
C LEU A 6 3.16 -14.67 -7.47
N SER A 7 2.37 -14.96 -8.49
CA SER A 7 2.69 -15.98 -9.50
C SER A 7 3.53 -15.45 -10.68
N ASN A 8 3.61 -14.12 -10.86
CA ASN A 8 4.44 -13.50 -11.89
C ASN A 8 5.61 -12.72 -11.24
N LYS A 9 6.83 -13.26 -11.38
CA LYS A 9 8.03 -12.67 -10.76
C LYS A 9 8.41 -11.31 -11.33
N ASP A 10 8.26 -11.10 -12.63
CA ASP A 10 8.60 -9.83 -13.27
C ASP A 10 7.66 -8.73 -12.79
N TYR A 11 6.36 -9.04 -12.73
CA TYR A 11 5.37 -8.13 -12.18
C TYR A 11 5.55 -7.86 -10.69
N LEU A 12 5.94 -8.87 -9.90
CA LEU A 12 6.28 -8.68 -8.49
C LEU A 12 7.46 -7.72 -8.32
N GLN A 13 8.48 -7.82 -9.18
CA GLN A 13 9.62 -6.93 -9.16
C GLN A 13 9.21 -5.49 -9.50
N GLU A 14 8.36 -5.28 -10.51
CA GLU A 14 7.81 -3.95 -10.84
C GLU A 14 7.05 -3.33 -9.65
N VAL A 15 6.31 -4.15 -8.89
CA VAL A 15 5.63 -3.71 -7.66
C VAL A 15 6.64 -3.26 -6.60
N TYR A 16 7.75 -3.98 -6.43
CA TYR A 16 8.81 -3.60 -5.50
C TYR A 16 9.51 -2.32 -5.91
N ASP A 17 9.91 -2.21 -7.18
CA ASP A 17 10.66 -1.06 -7.68
C ASP A 17 9.85 0.24 -7.57
N ARG A 18 8.53 0.15 -7.71
CA ARG A 18 7.65 1.32 -7.56
C ARG A 18 7.27 1.64 -6.11
N THR A 19 7.39 0.69 -5.19
CA THR A 19 6.97 0.86 -3.80
C THR A 19 8.19 1.36 -3.03
N PRO A 20 8.18 2.59 -2.46
CA PRO A 20 9.32 3.10 -1.70
C PRO A 20 9.81 2.18 -0.57
N LEU A 21 8.91 1.42 0.07
CA LEU A 21 9.30 0.42 1.07
C LEU A 21 9.93 -0.87 0.48
N GLY A 22 9.88 -1.05 -0.84
CA GLY A 22 10.55 -2.15 -1.55
C GLY A 22 10.02 -3.54 -1.24
N ARG A 23 8.80 -3.66 -0.69
CA ARG A 23 8.20 -4.93 -0.27
C ARG A 23 6.68 -4.92 -0.36
N LEU A 24 6.08 -6.12 -0.31
CA LEU A 24 4.65 -6.25 -0.09
C LEU A 24 4.28 -5.83 1.34
N GLY A 25 3.09 -5.26 1.47
CA GLY A 25 2.48 -5.00 2.76
C GLY A 25 1.90 -6.27 3.38
N GLU A 26 1.92 -6.33 4.70
CA GLU A 26 1.23 -7.37 5.47
C GLU A 26 -0.21 -6.94 5.78
N PRO A 27 -1.18 -7.88 5.86
CA PRO A 27 -2.57 -7.55 6.21
C PRO A 27 -2.71 -6.80 7.54
N SER A 28 -1.77 -7.03 8.47
CA SER A 28 -1.73 -6.35 9.77
C SER A 28 -1.44 -4.84 9.66
N GLU A 29 -0.80 -4.38 8.60
CA GLU A 29 -0.50 -2.96 8.41
C GLU A 29 -1.77 -2.16 8.07
N VAL A 30 -2.66 -2.76 7.28
CA VAL A 30 -3.99 -2.20 7.01
C VAL A 30 -4.88 -2.26 8.25
N SER A 31 -4.92 -3.42 8.93
CA SER A 31 -5.79 -3.57 10.11
C SER A 31 -5.34 -2.70 11.28
N SER A 32 -4.05 -2.39 11.41
CA SER A 32 -3.53 -1.46 12.41
C SER A 32 -4.05 -0.04 12.21
N LEU A 33 -4.10 0.46 10.96
CA LEU A 33 -4.71 1.76 10.68
C LEU A 33 -6.21 1.74 11.01
N VAL A 34 -6.93 0.68 10.61
CA VAL A 34 -8.37 0.54 10.94
C VAL A 34 -8.58 0.58 12.45
N GLY A 35 -7.77 -0.16 13.21
CA GLY A 35 -7.80 -0.15 14.67
C GLY A 35 -7.58 1.24 15.24
N PHE A 36 -6.58 1.98 14.75
CA PHE A 36 -6.35 3.37 15.14
C PHE A 36 -7.56 4.28 14.84
N LEU A 37 -8.17 4.14 13.67
CA LEU A 37 -9.34 4.94 13.27
C LEU A 37 -10.57 4.68 14.14
N CYS A 38 -10.64 3.56 14.87
CA CYS A 38 -11.67 3.29 15.86
C CYS A 38 -11.40 3.86 17.26
N LEU A 39 -10.21 4.41 17.52
CA LEU A 39 -9.85 4.97 18.83
C LEU A 39 -10.42 6.40 19.00
N PRO A 40 -10.69 6.87 20.23
CA PRO A 40 -11.09 8.27 20.46
C PRO A 40 -10.08 9.31 19.93
N ALA A 41 -8.80 8.93 19.84
CA ALA A 41 -7.72 9.77 19.32
C ALA A 41 -7.91 10.17 17.84
N SER A 42 -8.66 9.39 17.05
CA SER A 42 -8.95 9.70 15.64
C SER A 42 -10.26 10.47 15.45
N SER A 43 -10.93 10.92 16.51
CA SER A 43 -12.30 11.46 16.46
C SER A 43 -12.53 12.68 15.54
N TYR A 44 -11.46 13.37 15.12
CA TYR A 44 -11.55 14.49 14.18
C TYR A 44 -11.11 14.14 12.75
N ILE A 45 -10.80 12.87 12.48
CA ILE A 45 -10.45 12.37 11.15
C ILE A 45 -11.73 11.85 10.50
N THR A 46 -12.25 12.61 9.54
CA THR A 46 -13.42 12.22 8.74
C THR A 46 -13.28 12.69 7.30
N GLY A 47 -13.91 11.97 6.36
CA GLY A 47 -13.88 12.30 4.93
C GLY A 47 -12.52 12.16 4.23
N GLN A 48 -11.55 11.49 4.86
CA GLN A 48 -10.19 11.32 4.31
C GLN A 48 -10.04 10.01 3.54
N ILE A 49 -9.20 10.05 2.50
CA ILE A 49 -8.66 8.86 1.83
C ILE A 49 -7.25 8.67 2.36
N ILE A 50 -6.95 7.53 2.99
CA ILE A 50 -5.64 7.24 3.57
C ILE A 50 -5.06 6.03 2.83
N CYS A 51 -3.94 6.23 2.11
CA CYS A 51 -3.22 5.15 1.45
C CYS A 51 -2.38 4.34 2.45
N VAL A 52 -2.54 3.02 2.44
CA VAL A 52 -1.72 2.07 3.22
C VAL A 52 -1.07 1.09 2.24
N ASP A 53 -0.06 1.55 1.54
CA ASP A 53 0.48 0.87 0.35
C ASP A 53 2.01 0.94 0.24
N GLY A 54 2.69 1.21 1.37
CA GLY A 54 4.15 1.35 1.39
C GLY A 54 4.69 2.49 0.52
N GLY A 55 3.84 3.45 0.13
CA GLY A 55 4.18 4.60 -0.69
C GLY A 55 3.98 4.38 -2.19
N MET A 56 3.43 3.23 -2.61
CA MET A 56 3.18 2.90 -4.03
C MET A 56 2.43 4.01 -4.77
N SER A 57 1.43 4.65 -4.13
CA SER A 57 0.64 5.75 -4.71
C SER A 57 1.46 7.00 -5.05
N VAL A 58 2.62 7.22 -4.43
CA VAL A 58 3.46 8.41 -4.67
C VAL A 58 3.99 8.44 -6.11
N ASN A 59 4.23 7.27 -6.71
CA ASN A 59 4.74 7.13 -8.06
C ASN A 59 3.60 6.99 -9.12
N GLY A 60 2.34 7.21 -8.75
CA GLY A 60 1.20 7.24 -9.68
C GLY A 60 0.91 5.91 -10.38
N PHE A 61 0.43 5.92 -11.64
CA PHE A 61 0.21 4.72 -12.48
C PHE A 61 1.32 4.48 -13.52
N TYR A 62 2.37 5.29 -13.50
CA TYR A 62 3.44 5.17 -14.48
C TYR A 62 4.53 4.27 -13.91
N PRO A 63 4.81 3.10 -14.52
CA PRO A 63 6.06 2.41 -14.25
C PRO A 63 7.20 3.30 -14.76
N HIS A 64 8.34 3.28 -14.06
CA HIS A 64 9.56 3.91 -14.56
C HIS A 64 9.93 3.21 -15.87
N HIS A 65 9.72 3.90 -17.00
CA HIS A 65 10.21 3.50 -18.31
C HIS A 65 11.57 4.16 -18.50
N ASP A 66 12.61 3.51 -17.99
CA ASP A 66 13.97 3.69 -18.50
C ASP A 66 14.37 2.42 -19.26
#